data_AF-A0A0R0BS35-F1
#
_entry.id   AF-A0A0R0BS35-F1
#
_cell.length_a   1.000
_cell.length_b   1.000
_cell.length_c   1.000
_cell.angle_alpha   90.00
_cell.angle_beta   90.00
_cell.angle_gamma   90.00
#
_symmetry.space_group_name_H-M   'P 1'
#
loop_
_entity.id
_entity.type
_entity.pdbx_description
1 polymer ?
#
loop_
_entity_poly.entity_id
_entity_poly.type
_entity_poly.pdbx_seq_one_letter_code
_entity_poly.pdbx_strand_id
1 'polypeptide(L)'
;MSAGLRGICLALLAAAPLAQAQVCTLDMGPGWPAATGNYGQAAVSLLGGEHADGIAWLSLPKRGSESQLQLAPDEQGQWWVVRARAEERIHHISNDRNSFGVQLRLEQQPEIERAPIPAELAQRILAHWQRVLAQVQMAERAPVMGEEDIFSLQLNGQRYSGREPGCSALVRLLDQRALLEELAGSKEKKHEKRYEAIGRALDKYDERVAEGKA
;
A
#
# COMPACT_ATOMS: atom_id res chain seq x y z
N MET A 1 3.65 16.11 78.05
CA MET A 1 4.49 17.08 77.29
C MET A 1 5.62 16.32 76.66
N SER A 2 5.69 16.30 75.32
CA SER A 2 6.83 15.93 74.43
C SER A 2 7.35 14.49 74.55
N ALA A 3 7.80 13.74 73.55
CA ALA A 3 7.93 13.75 72.08
C ALA A 3 8.11 12.25 71.70
N GLY A 4 7.76 11.70 70.54
CA GLY A 4 8.28 12.01 69.21
C GLY A 4 8.42 10.72 68.39
N LEU A 5 8.70 10.90 67.09
CA LEU A 5 8.97 9.92 66.03
C LEU A 5 7.77 9.17 65.42
N ARG A 6 7.06 9.86 64.52
CA ARG A 6 6.42 9.25 63.36
C ARG A 6 7.41 9.27 62.19
N GLY A 7 7.98 8.12 61.87
CA GLY A 7 8.81 7.93 60.68
C GLY A 7 7.96 7.94 59.41
N ILE A 8 8.28 8.85 58.50
CA ILE A 8 7.61 9.09 57.22
C ILE A 8 8.07 8.02 56.22
N CYS A 9 7.16 7.18 55.72
CA CYS A 9 7.40 6.39 54.52
C CYS A 9 7.30 7.31 53.30
N LEU A 10 8.44 7.71 52.72
CA LEU A 10 8.50 8.30 51.39
C LEU A 10 8.25 7.20 50.34
N ALA A 11 7.08 7.23 49.73
CA ALA A 11 6.81 6.55 48.46
C ALA A 11 6.28 7.63 47.50
N LEU A 12 7.06 8.00 46.48
CA LEU A 12 6.60 8.72 45.28
C LEU A 12 7.73 8.60 44.23
N LEU A 13 7.62 7.61 43.36
CA LEU A 13 7.11 7.73 41.99
C LEU A 13 8.22 8.19 41.02
N ALA A 14 8.95 7.20 40.50
CA ALA A 14 9.74 7.37 39.30
C ALA A 14 8.80 7.71 38.14
N ALA A 15 8.74 8.98 37.76
CA ALA A 15 8.15 9.40 36.50
C ALA A 15 9.04 8.89 35.37
N ALA A 16 8.78 7.66 34.90
CA ALA A 16 9.32 7.23 33.62
C ALA A 16 8.75 8.18 32.55
N PRO A 17 9.59 8.76 31.67
CA PRO A 17 9.08 9.48 30.53
C PRO A 17 8.34 8.46 29.67
N LEU A 18 7.01 8.56 29.62
CA LEU A 18 6.24 7.95 28.55
C LEU A 18 6.79 8.56 27.27
N ALA A 19 7.69 7.83 26.61
CA ALA A 19 8.03 8.09 25.23
C ALA A 19 6.70 8.10 24.49
N GLN A 20 6.21 9.30 24.17
CA GLN A 20 5.07 9.45 23.28
C GLN A 20 5.52 8.81 21.98
N ALA A 21 5.06 7.58 21.73
CA ALA A 21 5.12 7.01 20.40
C ALA A 21 4.48 8.07 19.51
N GLN A 22 5.28 8.69 18.64
CA GLN A 22 4.74 9.60 17.64
C GLN A 22 3.69 8.77 16.91
N VAL A 23 2.42 9.13 17.09
CA VAL A 23 1.31 8.45 16.44
C VAL A 23 1.52 8.72 14.96
N CYS A 24 2.11 7.76 14.27
CA CYS A 24 2.24 7.80 12.82
C CYS A 24 0.82 7.79 12.26
N THR A 25 0.32 8.99 11.99
CA THR A 25 -0.98 9.18 11.34
C THR A 25 -0.74 9.03 9.86
N LEU A 26 -1.40 8.05 9.25
CA LEU A 26 -1.30 7.84 7.81
C LEU A 26 -2.08 8.93 7.10
N ASP A 27 -1.44 9.57 6.13
CA ASP A 27 -2.09 10.52 5.22
C ASP A 27 -2.78 9.76 4.08
N MET A 28 -3.65 8.83 4.47
CA MET A 28 -4.45 7.98 3.60
C MET A 28 -5.82 7.79 4.24
N GLY A 29 -6.85 7.65 3.40
CA GLY A 29 -8.20 7.34 3.87
C GLY A 29 -9.05 6.73 2.75
N PRO A 30 -10.29 6.35 3.04
CA PRO A 30 -11.14 5.65 2.09
C PRO A 30 -11.48 6.51 0.87
N GLY A 31 -11.57 5.84 -0.29
CA GLY A 31 -11.98 6.43 -1.56
C GLY A 31 -10.87 7.10 -2.36
N TRP A 32 -11.26 7.98 -3.29
CA TRP A 32 -10.36 8.82 -4.06
C TRP A 32 -10.16 10.18 -3.40
N PRO A 33 -8.96 10.79 -3.51
CA PRO A 33 -8.79 12.21 -3.21
C PRO A 33 -9.73 13.07 -4.07
N ALA A 34 -10.04 14.26 -3.58
CA ALA A 34 -10.87 15.22 -4.31
C ALA A 34 -10.31 15.50 -5.72
N ALA A 35 -11.19 15.55 -6.71
CA ALA A 35 -10.87 15.74 -8.14
C ALA A 35 -10.00 14.66 -8.81
N THR A 36 -9.62 13.58 -8.11
CA THR A 36 -8.84 12.48 -8.69
C THR A 36 -9.72 11.36 -9.28
N GLY A 37 -10.99 11.25 -8.86
CA GLY A 37 -11.83 10.07 -9.16
C GLY A 37 -11.89 9.66 -10.63
N ASN A 38 -12.12 10.59 -11.57
CA ASN A 38 -12.19 10.27 -13.00
C ASN A 38 -10.86 9.77 -13.57
N TYR A 39 -9.77 10.46 -13.25
CA TYR A 39 -8.42 10.09 -13.69
C TYR A 39 -7.96 8.78 -13.06
N GLY A 40 -8.13 8.64 -11.74
CA GLY A 40 -7.79 7.44 -11.00
C GLY A 40 -8.55 6.22 -11.52
N GLN A 41 -9.86 6.34 -11.76
CA GLN A 41 -10.65 5.26 -12.34
C GLN A 41 -10.19 4.89 -13.75
N ALA A 42 -9.87 5.88 -14.58
CA ALA A 42 -9.38 5.62 -15.93
C ALA A 42 -8.02 4.90 -15.93
N ALA A 43 -7.14 5.28 -15.00
CA ALA A 43 -5.87 4.59 -14.79
C ALA A 43 -6.06 3.14 -14.34
N VAL A 44 -6.96 2.89 -13.38
CA VAL A 44 -7.33 1.54 -12.94
C VAL A 44 -7.83 0.71 -14.13
N SER A 45 -8.77 1.23 -14.91
CA SER A 45 -9.33 0.53 -16.07
C SER A 45 -8.28 0.17 -17.12
N LEU A 46 -7.33 1.07 -17.39
CA LEU A 46 -6.25 0.82 -18.33
C LEU A 46 -5.22 -0.20 -17.80
N LEU A 47 -4.90 -0.16 -16.51
CA LEU A 47 -3.78 -0.89 -15.90
C LEU A 47 -4.15 -2.22 -15.23
N GLY A 48 -5.30 -2.81 -15.59
CA GLY A 48 -5.69 -4.16 -15.14
C GLY A 48 -6.98 -4.23 -14.33
N GLY A 49 -7.73 -3.13 -14.22
CA GLY A 49 -9.07 -3.11 -13.63
C GLY A 49 -9.11 -3.17 -12.09
N GLU A 50 -10.34 -3.24 -11.58
CA GLU A 50 -10.62 -3.48 -10.16
C GLU A 50 -10.83 -4.98 -9.90
N HIS A 51 -10.52 -5.40 -8.69
CA HIS A 51 -10.73 -6.79 -8.26
C HIS A 51 -11.54 -6.81 -6.96
N ALA A 52 -12.59 -7.64 -6.97
CA ALA A 52 -13.41 -7.88 -5.78
C ALA A 52 -12.63 -8.65 -4.71
N ASP A 53 -11.79 -9.59 -5.15
CA ASP A 53 -10.91 -10.40 -4.30
C ASP A 53 -9.45 -10.09 -4.65
N GLY A 54 -8.62 -9.90 -3.64
CA GLY A 54 -7.20 -9.63 -3.82
C GLY A 54 -6.79 -8.22 -3.42
N ILE A 55 -5.62 -7.80 -3.89
CA ILE A 55 -5.02 -6.51 -3.56
C ILE A 55 -4.43 -5.87 -4.81
N ALA A 56 -4.60 -4.56 -4.94
CA ALA A 56 -4.01 -3.76 -6.00
C ALA A 56 -3.39 -2.49 -5.43
N TRP A 57 -2.23 -2.11 -5.97
CA TRP A 57 -1.51 -0.89 -5.66
C TRP A 57 -1.34 -0.08 -6.93
N LEU A 58 -1.97 1.08 -6.96
CA LEU A 58 -1.90 2.03 -8.06
C LEU A 58 -1.04 3.22 -7.63
N SER A 59 -0.08 3.56 -8.49
CA SER A 59 0.71 4.79 -8.41
C SER A 59 0.25 5.77 -9.47
N LEU A 60 -0.16 6.95 -9.04
CA LEU A 60 -0.53 8.08 -9.88
C LEU A 60 0.48 9.21 -9.64
N PRO A 61 1.65 9.15 -10.31
CA PRO A 61 2.69 10.11 -10.06
C PRO A 61 2.36 11.46 -10.70
N LYS A 62 2.83 12.53 -10.06
CA LYS A 62 2.81 13.88 -10.64
C LYS A 62 3.57 13.93 -11.96
N ARG A 63 4.65 13.15 -12.07
CA ARG A 63 5.51 13.07 -13.26
C ARG A 63 5.84 11.62 -13.61
N GLY A 64 5.96 11.33 -14.90
CA GLY A 64 6.15 9.97 -15.39
C GLY A 64 4.83 9.25 -15.60
N SER A 65 4.92 7.95 -15.91
CA SER A 65 3.77 7.12 -16.25
C SER A 65 3.21 6.41 -15.01
N GLU A 66 1.90 6.26 -15.00
CA GLU A 66 1.13 5.53 -14.00
C GLU A 66 1.46 4.04 -14.06
N SER A 67 1.37 3.38 -12.90
CA SER A 67 1.59 1.95 -12.80
C SER A 67 0.66 1.32 -11.78
N GLN A 68 0.35 0.04 -12.00
CA GLN A 68 -0.45 -0.76 -11.10
C GLN A 68 0.22 -2.13 -10.88
N LEU A 69 0.31 -2.54 -9.62
CA LEU A 69 0.63 -3.91 -9.25
C LEU A 69 -0.64 -4.55 -8.69
N GLN A 70 -0.92 -5.79 -9.05
CA GLN A 70 -2.07 -6.55 -8.59
C GLN A 70 -1.65 -7.93 -8.12
N LEU A 71 -2.32 -8.43 -7.09
CA LEU A 71 -2.35 -9.82 -6.68
C LEU A 71 -3.81 -10.24 -6.55
N ALA A 72 -4.30 -11.00 -7.52
CA ALA A 72 -5.70 -11.43 -7.61
C ALA A 72 -5.82 -12.80 -8.30
N PRO A 73 -6.89 -13.56 -8.03
CA PRO A 73 -7.21 -14.76 -8.80
C PRO A 73 -7.82 -14.37 -10.14
N ASP A 74 -7.59 -15.19 -11.18
CA ASP A 74 -8.38 -15.15 -12.41
C ASP A 74 -9.72 -15.89 -12.25
N GLU A 75 -10.52 -15.90 -13.31
CA GLU A 75 -11.83 -16.58 -13.35
C GLU A 75 -11.72 -18.10 -13.10
N GLN A 76 -10.56 -18.69 -13.33
CA GLN A 76 -10.27 -20.11 -13.10
C GLN A 76 -9.73 -20.37 -11.68
N GLY A 77 -9.52 -19.33 -10.88
CA GLY A 77 -8.99 -19.40 -9.52
C GLY A 77 -7.46 -19.47 -9.42
N GLN A 78 -6.74 -19.34 -10.53
CA GLN A 78 -5.27 -19.24 -10.50
C GLN A 78 -4.88 -17.84 -10.04
N TRP A 79 -4.01 -17.77 -9.05
CA TRP A 79 -3.49 -16.51 -8.55
C TRP A 79 -2.38 -15.96 -9.42
N TRP A 80 -2.45 -14.67 -9.72
CA TRP A 80 -1.47 -13.95 -10.52
C TRP A 80 -0.96 -12.73 -9.79
N VAL A 81 0.33 -12.46 -9.97
CA VAL A 81 0.88 -11.14 -9.75
C VAL A 81 1.01 -10.47 -11.11
N VAL A 82 0.37 -9.32 -11.28
CA VAL A 82 0.36 -8.56 -12.54
C VAL A 82 0.92 -7.17 -12.29
N ARG A 83 1.96 -6.80 -13.01
CA ARG A 83 2.53 -5.45 -13.05
C ARG A 83 2.17 -4.83 -14.40
N ALA A 84 1.44 -3.72 -14.36
CA ALA A 84 1.10 -2.92 -15.53
C ALA A 84 1.69 -1.51 -15.41
N ARG A 85 2.21 -0.97 -16.50
CA ARG A 85 2.72 0.40 -16.59
C ARG A 85 2.22 1.06 -17.86
N ALA A 86 1.70 2.28 -17.75
CA ALA A 86 1.32 3.04 -18.92
C ALA A 86 2.57 3.40 -19.75
N GLU A 87 2.47 3.31 -21.07
CA GLU A 87 3.55 3.71 -21.99
C GLU A 87 3.81 5.22 -21.85
N GLU A 88 2.73 5.99 -21.90
CA GLU A 88 2.73 7.43 -21.68
C GLU A 88 1.86 7.82 -20.50
N ARG A 89 2.12 9.00 -19.94
CA ARG A 89 1.30 9.53 -18.86
C ARG A 89 -0.16 9.65 -19.28
N ILE A 90 -1.05 9.01 -18.53
CA ILE A 90 -2.49 8.98 -18.78
C ILE A 90 -3.06 10.39 -18.61
N HIS A 91 -2.71 11.10 -17.53
CA HIS A 91 -3.17 12.48 -17.32
C HIS A 91 -2.29 13.48 -18.09
N HIS A 92 -2.80 13.97 -19.22
CA HIS A 92 -2.09 14.89 -20.10
C HIS A 92 -2.78 16.26 -20.15
N ILE A 93 -2.01 17.33 -19.95
CA ILE A 93 -2.48 18.71 -20.17
C ILE A 93 -2.04 19.11 -21.58
N SER A 94 -2.99 19.28 -22.50
CA SER A 94 -2.73 19.90 -23.80
C SER A 94 -2.78 21.41 -23.64
N ASN A 95 -1.75 22.08 -24.15
CA ASN A 95 -1.67 23.53 -24.23
C ASN A 95 -1.21 23.92 -25.62
N ASP A 96 -2.05 23.64 -26.61
CA ASP A 96 -1.85 24.04 -28.00
C ASP A 96 -2.66 25.31 -28.31
N ARG A 97 -2.27 26.06 -29.34
CA ARG A 97 -2.89 27.37 -29.69
C ARG A 97 -4.41 27.33 -29.85
N ASN A 98 -4.99 26.15 -30.10
CA ASN A 98 -6.43 25.94 -30.31
C ASN A 98 -7.12 25.10 -29.23
N SER A 99 -6.38 24.57 -28.24
CA SER A 99 -6.97 23.76 -27.16
C SER A 99 -6.17 23.87 -25.87
N PHE A 100 -6.82 24.37 -24.82
CA PHE A 100 -6.37 24.23 -23.45
C PHE A 100 -7.31 23.25 -22.73
N GLY A 101 -6.77 22.16 -22.22
CA GLY A 101 -7.58 21.18 -21.51
C GLY A 101 -6.82 19.97 -21.00
N VAL A 102 -7.48 19.23 -20.12
CA VAL A 102 -7.01 17.92 -19.65
C VAL A 102 -7.56 16.85 -20.58
N GLN A 103 -6.70 15.94 -21.02
CA GLN A 103 -7.02 14.76 -21.81
C GLN A 103 -6.49 13.52 -21.10
N LEU A 104 -7.28 12.43 -21.14
CA LEU A 104 -6.85 11.13 -20.65
C LEU A 104 -6.40 10.27 -21.84
N ARG A 105 -5.11 9.91 -21.89
CA ARG A 105 -4.55 9.06 -22.96
C ARG A 105 -4.85 7.60 -22.64
N LEU A 106 -6.04 7.13 -22.99
CA LEU A 106 -6.47 5.76 -22.72
C LEU A 106 -6.25 4.81 -23.90
N GLU A 107 -6.06 5.34 -25.10
CA GLU A 107 -5.74 4.60 -26.32
C GLU A 107 -4.24 4.32 -26.40
N GLN A 108 -3.71 3.60 -25.41
CA GLN A 108 -2.32 3.17 -25.36
C GLN A 108 -2.25 1.69 -24.93
N GLN A 109 -1.13 1.03 -25.18
CA GLN A 109 -0.90 -0.36 -24.76
C GLN A 109 0.05 -0.38 -23.56
N PRO A 110 -0.44 -0.63 -22.34
CA PRO A 110 0.42 -0.74 -21.18
C PRO A 110 1.45 -1.86 -21.34
N GLU A 111 2.64 -1.65 -20.79
CA GLU A 111 3.58 -2.73 -20.56
C GLU A 111 3.03 -3.60 -19.43
N ILE A 112 2.80 -4.88 -19.72
CA ILE A 112 2.22 -5.83 -18.76
C ILE A 112 3.20 -7.01 -18.58
N GLU A 113 3.59 -7.23 -17.34
CA GLU A 113 4.31 -8.43 -16.90
C GLU A 113 3.49 -9.17 -15.86
N ARG A 114 3.52 -10.50 -15.92
CA ARG A 114 2.76 -11.33 -14.98
C ARG A 114 3.50 -12.61 -14.65
N ALA A 115 3.31 -13.08 -13.43
CA ALA A 115 3.79 -14.37 -12.98
C ALA A 115 2.71 -15.04 -12.12
N PRO A 116 2.54 -16.38 -12.23
CA PRO A 116 1.68 -17.10 -11.32
C PRO A 116 2.28 -17.06 -9.92
N ILE A 117 1.44 -17.25 -8.91
CA ILE A 117 1.85 -17.43 -7.52
C ILE A 117 1.01 -18.54 -6.89
N PRO A 118 1.59 -19.38 -6.01
CA PRO A 118 0.79 -20.37 -5.28
C PRO A 118 -0.33 -19.71 -4.47
N ALA A 119 -1.54 -20.28 -4.55
CA ALA A 119 -2.73 -19.71 -3.90
C ALA A 119 -2.55 -19.51 -2.38
N GLU A 120 -1.92 -20.48 -1.71
CA GLU A 120 -1.62 -20.40 -0.27
C GLU A 120 -0.73 -19.19 0.06
N LEU A 121 0.29 -18.93 -0.78
CA LEU A 121 1.18 -17.79 -0.59
C LEU A 121 0.44 -16.48 -0.84
N ALA A 122 -0.40 -16.42 -1.87
CA ALA A 122 -1.23 -15.25 -2.16
C ALA A 122 -2.18 -14.91 -1.00
N GLN A 123 -2.88 -15.92 -0.48
CA GLN A 123 -3.79 -15.75 0.65
C GLN A 123 -3.07 -15.31 1.92
N ARG A 124 -1.86 -15.81 2.18
CA ARG A 124 -1.01 -15.34 3.29
C ARG A 124 -0.65 -13.86 3.15
N ILE A 125 -0.33 -13.41 1.94
CA ILE A 125 -0.08 -11.98 1.67
C ILE A 125 -1.33 -11.16 1.97
N LEU A 126 -2.50 -11.56 1.47
CA LEU A 126 -3.75 -10.83 1.71
C LEU A 126 -4.09 -10.73 3.19
N ALA A 127 -4.02 -11.86 3.90
CA ALA A 127 -4.28 -11.90 5.35
C ALA A 127 -3.31 -10.98 6.12
N HIS A 128 -2.05 -10.90 5.68
CA HIS A 128 -1.06 -10.02 6.27
C HIS A 128 -1.41 -8.54 6.06
N TRP A 129 -1.70 -8.12 4.82
CA TRP A 129 -2.13 -6.75 4.54
C TRP A 129 -3.41 -6.38 5.28
N GLN A 130 -4.41 -7.27 5.29
CA GLN A 130 -5.66 -7.05 6.01
C GLN A 130 -5.44 -6.83 7.51
N ARG A 131 -4.58 -7.64 8.13
CA ARG A 131 -4.25 -7.52 9.56
C ARG A 131 -3.60 -6.18 9.89
N VAL A 132 -2.65 -5.74 9.06
CA VAL A 132 -1.96 -4.46 9.28
C VAL A 132 -2.91 -3.29 9.06
N LEU A 133 -3.70 -3.30 7.99
CA LEU A 133 -4.66 -2.22 7.70
C LEU A 133 -5.71 -2.07 8.80
N ALA A 134 -6.10 -3.16 9.46
CA ALA A 134 -7.02 -3.13 10.60
C ALA A 134 -6.42 -2.50 11.87
N GLN A 135 -5.09 -2.37 11.95
CA GLN A 135 -4.38 -1.85 13.12
C GLN A 135 -3.90 -0.41 12.95
N VAL A 136 -3.78 0.07 11.71
CA VAL A 136 -3.31 1.42 11.44
C VAL A 136 -4.44 2.44 11.52
N GLN A 137 -4.13 3.62 12.05
CA GLN A 137 -5.07 4.73 12.07
C GLN A 137 -4.98 5.50 10.75
N MET A 138 -6.04 5.42 9.96
CA MET A 138 -6.23 6.19 8.72
C MET A 138 -7.09 7.43 8.97
N ALA A 139 -7.05 8.37 8.03
CA ALA A 139 -8.02 9.46 7.97
C ALA A 139 -9.42 8.92 7.64
N GLU A 140 -10.46 9.65 8.08
CA GLU A 140 -11.87 9.29 7.84
C GLU A 140 -12.26 9.27 6.35
N ARG A 141 -11.48 9.97 5.51
CA ARG A 141 -11.62 10.04 4.05
C ARG A 141 -10.25 10.27 3.43
N ALA A 142 -10.11 9.93 2.14
CA ALA A 142 -8.91 10.29 1.40
C ALA A 142 -8.61 11.80 1.52
N PRO A 143 -7.35 12.18 1.78
CA PRO A 143 -6.96 13.58 1.96
C PRO A 143 -7.10 14.36 0.65
N VAL A 144 -7.13 15.69 0.76
CA VAL A 144 -7.02 16.56 -0.42
C VAL A 144 -5.57 16.53 -0.88
N MET A 145 -5.34 15.99 -2.07
CA MET A 145 -4.02 15.91 -2.68
C MET A 145 -3.81 17.11 -3.59
N GLY A 146 -2.68 17.77 -3.43
CA GLY A 146 -2.28 18.85 -4.33
C GLY A 146 -1.43 18.32 -5.48
N GLU A 147 -0.20 18.80 -5.52
CA GLU A 147 0.76 18.60 -6.59
C GLU A 147 1.73 17.44 -6.29
N GLU A 148 1.21 16.39 -5.66
CA GLU A 148 1.93 15.26 -5.07
C GLU A 148 1.57 13.94 -5.75
N ASP A 149 2.41 12.92 -5.56
CA ASP A 149 2.11 11.57 -6.01
C ASP A 149 0.97 10.98 -5.18
N ILE A 150 0.01 10.34 -5.84
CA ILE A 150 -1.10 9.66 -5.18
C ILE A 150 -0.83 8.16 -5.23
N PHE A 151 -0.84 7.55 -4.05
CA PHE A 151 -0.82 6.11 -3.86
C PHE A 151 -2.23 5.65 -3.52
N SER A 152 -2.74 4.67 -4.27
CA SER A 152 -4.05 4.05 -4.02
C SER A 152 -3.88 2.55 -3.80
N LEU A 153 -4.42 2.06 -2.71
CA LEU A 153 -4.46 0.67 -2.31
C LEU A 153 -5.91 0.20 -2.39
N GLN A 154 -6.18 -0.84 -3.17
CA GLN A 154 -7.44 -1.57 -3.12
C GLN A 154 -7.19 -2.93 -2.45
N LEU A 155 -7.94 -3.28 -1.41
CA LEU A 155 -7.93 -4.60 -0.78
C LEU A 155 -9.37 -5.11 -0.70
N ASN A 156 -9.64 -6.25 -1.33
CA ASN A 156 -10.96 -6.89 -1.39
C ASN A 156 -12.07 -5.89 -1.75
N GLY A 157 -11.89 -5.17 -2.86
CA GLY A 157 -12.80 -4.12 -3.34
C GLY A 157 -12.75 -2.79 -2.57
N GLN A 158 -12.19 -2.73 -1.37
CA GLN A 158 -12.11 -1.49 -0.59
C GLN A 158 -10.90 -0.66 -0.96
N ARG A 159 -11.10 0.62 -1.30
CA ARG A 159 -10.04 1.53 -1.73
C ARG A 159 -9.66 2.51 -0.63
N TYR A 160 -8.35 2.68 -0.45
CA TYR A 160 -7.72 3.67 0.40
C TYR A 160 -6.68 4.44 -0.42
N SER A 161 -6.72 5.77 -0.39
CA SER A 161 -5.82 6.58 -1.20
C SER A 161 -5.27 7.76 -0.41
N GLY A 162 -4.11 8.25 -0.83
CA GLY A 162 -3.43 9.40 -0.24
C GLY A 162 -1.95 9.40 -0.60
N ARG A 163 -1.10 9.86 0.33
CA ARG A 163 0.36 9.76 0.17
C ARG A 163 0.82 8.34 0.47
N GLU A 164 1.85 7.86 -0.24
CA GLU A 164 2.48 6.58 0.08
C GLU A 164 2.95 6.57 1.55
N PRO A 165 2.64 5.51 2.33
CA PRO A 165 3.02 5.45 3.74
C PRO A 165 4.53 5.59 3.95
N GLY A 166 4.95 6.64 4.67
CA GLY A 166 6.35 6.87 5.06
C GLY A 166 6.69 6.42 6.50
N CYS A 167 5.69 5.99 7.27
CA CYS A 167 5.85 5.45 8.62
C CYS A 167 4.82 4.34 8.88
N SER A 168 4.87 3.72 10.07
CA SER A 168 4.06 2.56 10.51
C SER A 168 4.45 1.20 9.91
N ALA A 169 3.72 0.16 10.32
CA ALA A 169 3.82 -1.19 9.77
C ALA A 169 3.57 -1.24 8.25
N LEU A 170 2.86 -0.27 7.66
CA LEU A 170 2.64 -0.23 6.20
C LEU A 170 3.92 -0.03 5.39
N VAL A 171 4.92 0.72 5.90
CA VAL A 171 6.20 0.87 5.18
C VAL A 171 6.85 -0.49 4.96
N ARG A 172 6.78 -1.38 5.96
CA ARG A 172 7.33 -2.73 5.85
C ARG A 172 6.59 -3.57 4.83
N LEU A 173 5.30 -3.32 4.62
CA LEU A 173 4.53 -4.01 3.59
C LEU A 173 4.88 -3.52 2.19
N LEU A 174 5.39 -2.30 2.04
CA LEU A 174 5.91 -1.83 0.75
C LEU A 174 7.16 -2.63 0.31
N ASP A 175 7.98 -3.11 1.24
CA ASP A 175 9.06 -4.06 0.91
C ASP A 175 8.50 -5.37 0.34
N GLN A 176 7.38 -5.86 0.88
CA GLN A 176 6.70 -7.04 0.34
C GLN A 176 6.12 -6.77 -1.05
N ARG A 177 5.53 -5.60 -1.27
CA ARG A 177 5.07 -5.17 -2.60
C ARG A 177 6.22 -5.19 -3.60
N ALA A 178 7.41 -4.70 -3.24
CA ALA A 178 8.58 -4.74 -4.12
C ALA A 178 8.98 -6.18 -4.51
N LEU A 179 8.87 -7.16 -3.60
CA LEU A 179 9.11 -8.56 -3.93
C LEU A 179 8.09 -9.12 -4.95
N LEU A 180 6.86 -8.64 -4.91
CA LEU A 180 5.83 -8.99 -5.90
C LEU A 180 6.12 -8.34 -7.27
N GLU A 181 6.57 -7.09 -7.29
CA GLU A 181 7.04 -6.45 -8.54
C GLU A 181 8.22 -7.23 -9.15
N GLU A 182 9.15 -7.70 -8.32
CA GLU A 182 10.26 -8.54 -8.76
C GLU A 182 9.82 -9.93 -9.27
N LEU A 183 8.73 -10.48 -8.73
CA LEU A 183 8.14 -11.73 -9.20
C LEU A 183 7.49 -11.52 -10.57
N ALA A 184 6.68 -10.48 -10.75
CA ALA A 184 6.00 -10.18 -12.01
C ALA A 184 6.98 -10.05 -13.19
N GLY A 185 8.08 -9.32 -13.00
CA GLY A 185 9.13 -9.14 -14.01
C GLY A 185 10.16 -10.28 -14.09
N SER A 186 9.94 -11.41 -13.41
CA SER A 186 10.90 -12.53 -13.41
C SER A 186 10.59 -13.58 -14.49
N LYS A 187 11.62 -14.34 -14.85
CA LYS A 187 11.48 -15.50 -15.73
C LYS A 187 11.01 -16.70 -14.92
N GLU A 188 10.25 -17.60 -15.53
CA GLU A 188 9.68 -18.81 -14.90
C GLU A 188 10.68 -19.61 -14.04
N LYS A 189 11.89 -19.86 -14.55
CA LYS A 189 12.95 -20.57 -13.82
C LYS A 189 13.40 -19.90 -12.50
N LYS A 190 13.00 -18.65 -12.25
CA LYS A 190 13.29 -17.91 -11.01
C LYS A 190 12.10 -17.91 -10.05
N HIS A 191 10.91 -18.34 -10.46
CA HIS A 191 9.67 -18.21 -9.69
C HIS A 191 9.78 -18.88 -8.31
N GLU A 192 10.25 -20.12 -8.22
CA GLU A 192 10.45 -20.81 -6.94
C GLU A 192 11.30 -19.99 -5.96
N LYS A 193 12.45 -19.48 -6.41
CA LYS A 193 13.31 -18.61 -5.59
C LYS A 193 12.59 -17.32 -5.16
N ARG A 194 11.71 -16.77 -6.01
CA ARG A 194 10.88 -15.60 -5.67
C ARG A 194 9.83 -15.94 -4.63
N TYR A 195 9.14 -17.07 -4.77
CA TYR A 195 8.15 -17.54 -3.79
C TYR A 195 8.78 -17.73 -2.41
N GLU A 196 9.94 -18.38 -2.34
CA GLU A 196 10.66 -18.52 -1.09
C GLU A 196 11.06 -17.18 -0.47
N ALA A 197 11.48 -16.20 -1.29
CA ALA A 197 11.85 -14.88 -0.78
C ALA A 197 10.64 -14.13 -0.19
N ILE A 198 9.50 -14.21 -0.87
CA ILE A 198 8.22 -13.67 -0.39
C ILE A 198 7.79 -14.37 0.90
N GLY A 199 7.87 -15.70 0.94
CA GLY A 199 7.57 -16.52 2.12
C GLY A 199 8.43 -16.15 3.32
N ARG A 200 9.76 -16.09 3.15
CA ARG A 200 10.69 -15.67 4.22
C ARG A 200 10.41 -14.26 4.73
N ALA A 201 10.00 -13.34 3.85
CA ALA A 201 9.65 -11.98 4.25
C ALA A 201 8.38 -11.95 5.12
N LEU A 202 7.39 -12.79 4.80
CA LEU A 202 6.20 -13.01 5.62
C LEU A 202 6.56 -13.60 6.99
N ASP A 203 7.33 -14.68 7.01
CA ASP A 203 7.72 -15.38 8.24
C ASP A 203 8.46 -14.43 9.21
N LYS A 204 9.41 -13.67 8.68
CA LYS A 204 10.16 -12.66 9.46
C LYS A 204 9.26 -11.56 10.05
N TYR A 205 8.17 -11.23 9.37
CA TYR A 205 7.20 -10.29 9.91
C TYR A 205 6.40 -10.93 11.05
N ASP A 206 5.87 -12.14 10.84
CA ASP A 206 5.08 -12.85 11.85
C ASP A 206 5.90 -13.09 13.13
N GLU A 207 7.20 -13.43 12.99
CA GLU A 207 8.15 -13.50 14.11
C GLU A 207 8.23 -12.18 14.89
N ARG A 208 8.37 -11.05 14.20
CA ARG A 208 8.44 -9.72 14.83
C ARG A 208 7.15 -9.35 15.55
N VAL A 209 5.99 -9.70 14.98
CA VAL A 209 4.69 -9.51 15.64
C VAL A 209 4.61 -10.34 16.90
N ALA A 210 5.00 -11.62 16.84
CA ALA A 210 5.00 -12.51 18.00
C ALA A 210 5.93 -12.00 19.12
N GLU A 211 7.04 -11.36 18.75
CA GLU A 211 7.98 -10.73 19.68
C GLU A 211 7.55 -9.33 20.18
N GLY A 212 6.44 -8.78 19.69
CA GLY A 212 5.98 -7.42 20.04
C GLY A 212 6.86 -6.30 19.47
N LYS A 213 7.59 -6.56 18.38
CA LYS A 213 8.56 -5.64 17.72
C LYS A 213 8.10 -5.13 16.35
N ALA A 214 6.82 -5.31 16.03
CA ALA A 214 6.26 -4.95 14.73
C ALA A 214 6.24 -3.43 14.52
#